data_AF-A0A2J7Z114-F1
#
_entry.id   AF-A0A2J7Z114-F1
#
_cell.length_a   1.000
_cell.length_b   1.000
_cell.length_c   1.000
_cell.angle_alpha   90.00
_cell.angle_beta   90.00
_cell.angle_gamma   90.00
#
_symmetry.space_group_name_H-M   'P 1'
#
loop_
_entity.id
_entity.type
_entity.pdbx_description
1 polymer ?
#
loop_
_entity_poly.entity_id
_entity_poly.type
_entity_poly.pdbx_seq_one_letter_code
_entity_poly.pdbx_strand_id
1 'polypeptide(L)' 'SGDTALHIASQNGLKMVVEALLAAGADKEAKEEDGATALHIASQRGHGAVVVALLAAGANLGAEDA' A
#
# COMPACT_ATOMS: atom_id res chain seq x y z
N SER A 1 13.43 4.51 -8.34
CA SER A 1 12.02 4.31 -7.93
C SER A 1 11.75 2.84 -7.70
N GLY A 2 11.43 2.47 -6.46
CA GLY A 2 11.01 1.11 -6.07
C GLY A 2 9.50 0.92 -6.14
N ASP A 3 8.82 1.64 -7.04
CA ASP A 3 7.37 1.66 -7.10
C ASP A 3 6.79 0.35 -7.65
N THR A 4 5.94 -0.28 -6.84
CA THR A 4 5.13 -1.41 -7.26
C THR A 4 3.78 -0.93 -7.81
N ALA A 5 3.05 -1.81 -8.51
CA ALA A 5 1.66 -1.55 -8.86
C ALA A 5 0.79 -1.23 -7.63
N LEU A 6 1.13 -1.83 -6.48
CA LEU A 6 0.43 -1.59 -5.22
C LEU A 6 0.71 -0.18 -4.68
N HIS A 7 1.94 0.35 -4.82
CA HIS A 7 2.27 1.74 -4.49
C HIS A 7 1.47 2.71 -5.34
N ILE A 8 1.46 2.51 -6.66
CA ILE A 8 0.75 3.39 -7.60
C ILE A 8 -0.77 3.39 -7.32
N ALA A 9 -1.36 2.21 -7.13
CA ALA A 9 -2.78 2.11 -6.82
C ALA A 9 -3.13 2.77 -5.47
N SER A 10 -2.25 2.60 -4.47
CA SER A 10 -2.42 3.19 -3.14
C SER A 10 -2.27 4.70 -3.16
N GLN A 11 -1.32 5.22 -3.94
CA GLN A 11 -1.10 6.64 -4.17
C GLN A 11 -2.34 7.34 -4.74
N ASN A 12 -3.06 6.65 -5.61
CA ASN A 12 -4.24 7.17 -6.32
C ASN A 12 -5.58 6.82 -5.64
N GLY A 13 -5.56 6.14 -4.48
CA GLY A 13 -6.78 5.80 -3.75
C GLY A 13 -7.65 4.72 -4.42
N LEU A 14 -7.07 3.90 -5.30
CA LEU A 14 -7.79 2.94 -6.12
C LEU A 14 -8.08 1.63 -5.38
N LYS A 15 -9.00 1.67 -4.40
CA LYS A 15 -9.35 0.54 -3.52
C LYS A 15 -9.53 -0.79 -4.26
N MET A 16 -10.35 -0.82 -5.31
CA MET A 16 -10.62 -2.07 -6.04
C MET A 16 -9.37 -2.65 -6.72
N VAL A 17 -8.47 -1.79 -7.18
CA VAL A 17 -7.20 -2.22 -7.79
C VAL A 17 -6.27 -2.77 -6.71
N VAL A 18 -6.19 -2.11 -5.55
CA VAL A 18 -5.44 -2.57 -4.38
C VAL A 18 -5.91 -3.97 -3.97
N GLU A 19 -7.22 -4.17 -3.82
CA GLU A 19 -7.80 -5.48 -3.45
C GLU A 19 -7.46 -6.57 -4.48
N ALA A 20 -7.54 -6.25 -5.78
CA ALA A 20 -7.19 -7.19 -6.84
C ALA A 20 -5.71 -7.57 -6.85
N LEU A 21 -4.81 -6.60 -6.62
CA LEU A 21 -3.37 -6.85 -6.55
C LEU A 21 -3.01 -7.71 -5.34
N LEU A 22 -3.60 -7.43 -4.18
CA LEU A 22 -3.41 -8.22 -2.96
C LEU A 22 -3.92 -9.65 -3.14
N ALA A 23 -5.08 -9.83 -3.77
CA ALA A 23 -5.62 -11.16 -4.10
C ALA A 23 -4.74 -11.93 -5.10
N ALA A 24 -4.02 -11.23 -5.97
CA ALA A 24 -3.04 -11.82 -6.89
C ALA A 24 -1.68 -12.10 -6.24
N GLY A 25 -1.50 -11.82 -4.94
CA GLY A 25 -0.27 -12.09 -4.21
C GLY A 25 0.78 -10.98 -4.29
N ALA A 26 0.39 -9.73 -4.59
CA ALA A 26 1.31 -8.61 -4.48
C ALA A 26 1.89 -8.51 -3.07
N ASP A 27 3.20 -8.23 -2.99
CA ASP A 27 3.87 -8.00 -1.71
C ASP A 27 3.42 -6.67 -1.11
N LYS A 28 2.63 -6.78 -0.04
CA LYS A 28 2.11 -5.63 0.71
C LYS A 28 3.16 -4.91 1.56
N GLU A 29 4.30 -5.56 1.83
CA GLU A 29 5.42 -4.99 2.58
C GLU A 29 6.56 -4.52 1.67
N ALA A 30 6.35 -4.54 0.35
CA ALA A 30 7.29 -3.95 -0.59
C ALA A 30 7.54 -2.48 -0.21
N LYS A 31 8.82 -2.11 -0.24
CA LYS A 31 9.28 -0.76 0.09
C LYS A 31 9.79 -0.07 -1.17
N GLU A 32 9.46 1.21 -1.35
CA GLU A 32 10.16 2.03 -2.32
C GLU A 32 11.52 2.50 -1.78
N GLU A 33 12.23 3.37 -2.53
CA GLU A 33 13.62 3.74 -2.21
C GLU A 33 13.77 4.51 -0.89
N ASP A 34 12.73 5.22 -0.45
CA ASP A 34 12.68 5.92 0.84
C ASP A 34 12.14 5.03 1.99
N GLY A 35 11.96 3.74 1.73
CA GLY A 35 11.43 2.80 2.72
C GLY A 35 9.90 2.82 2.87
N ALA A 36 9.18 3.66 2.12
CA ALA A 36 7.72 3.75 2.21
C ALA A 36 7.03 2.49 1.63
N THR A 37 5.98 2.03 2.33
CA THR A 37 5.10 0.96 1.87
C THR A 37 3.84 1.55 1.24
N ALA A 38 3.05 0.70 0.58
CA ALA A 38 1.71 1.06 0.12
C ALA A 38 0.83 1.67 1.25
N LEU A 39 1.00 1.21 2.49
CA LEU A 39 0.26 1.70 3.65
C LEU A 39 0.71 3.12 4.05
N HIS A 40 2.02 3.40 4.03
CA HIS A 40 2.55 4.75 4.26
C HIS A 40 1.97 5.75 3.24
N ILE A 41 2.03 5.38 1.95
CA ILE A 41 1.57 6.23 0.85
C ILE A 41 0.06 6.51 0.97
N ALA A 42 -0.76 5.48 1.19
CA ALA A 42 -2.21 5.64 1.34
C ALA A 42 -2.58 6.49 2.55
N SER A 43 -1.87 6.31 3.67
CA SER A 43 -2.09 7.05 4.91
C SER A 43 -1.73 8.52 4.76
N GLN A 44 -0.55 8.82 4.19
CA GLN A 44 -0.11 10.19 3.92
C GLN A 44 -1.09 10.96 3.03
N ARG A 45 -1.72 10.27 2.07
CA ARG A 45 -2.67 10.89 1.12
C ARG A 45 -4.12 10.90 1.60
N GLY A 46 -4.42 10.30 2.75
CA GLY A 46 -5.77 10.26 3.31
C GLY A 46 -6.72 9.28 2.60
N HIS A 47 -6.19 8.29 1.87
CA HIS A 47 -6.99 7.30 1.14
C HIS A 47 -7.51 6.20 2.07
N GLY A 48 -8.42 6.56 2.97
CA GLY A 48 -8.89 5.70 4.06
C GLY A 48 -9.45 4.34 3.59
N ALA A 49 -10.13 4.29 2.44
CA ALA A 49 -10.63 3.03 1.88
C ALA A 49 -9.50 2.07 1.48
N VAL A 50 -8.38 2.59 0.97
CA VAL A 50 -7.18 1.81 0.67
C VAL A 50 -6.48 1.38 1.96
N VAL A 51 -6.37 2.28 2.95
CA VAL A 51 -5.78 1.95 4.27
C VAL A 51 -6.50 0.76 4.89
N VAL A 52 -7.84 0.77 4.91
CA VAL A 52 -8.65 -0.35 5.43
C VAL A 52 -8.40 -1.63 4.63
N ALA A 53 -8.31 -1.56 3.30
CA ALA A 53 -8.05 -2.73 2.47
C ALA A 53 -6.66 -3.35 2.73
N LEU A 54 -5.61 -2.53 2.84
CA LEU A 54 -4.26 -2.98 3.15
C LEU A 54 -4.17 -3.61 4.54
N LEU A 55 -4.79 -3.00 5.55
CA LEU A 55 -4.84 -3.54 6.91
C LEU A 55 -5.63 -4.86 6.97
N ALA A 56 -6.73 -4.96 6.23
CA ALA A 56 -7.50 -6.21 6.12
C ALA A 56 -6.68 -7.34 5.47
N ALA A 57 -5.76 -7.01 4.57
CA ALA A 57 -4.80 -7.97 3.99
C ALA A 57 -3.58 -8.26 4.89
N GLY A 58 -3.56 -7.70 6.10
CA GLY A 58 -2.53 -7.91 7.11
C GLY A 58 -1.27 -7.08 6.92
N ALA A 59 -1.36 -5.91 6.28
CA ALA A 59 -0.22 -5.00 6.18
C ALA A 59 0.29 -4.60 7.58
N ASN A 60 1.60 -4.50 7.76
CA ASN A 60 2.19 -4.16 9.06
C ASN A 60 1.88 -2.71 9.45
N LEU A 61 0.99 -2.55 10.44
CA LEU A 61 0.62 -1.23 10.98
C LEU A 61 1.80 -0.48 11.60
N GLY A 62 2.78 -1.20 12.14
CA GLY A 62 3.98 -0.64 12.78
C GLY A 62 5.19 -0.58 11.85
N ALA A 63 4.99 -0.62 10.54
CA ALA A 63 6.09 -0.39 9.60
C ALA A 63 6.64 1.03 9.80
N GLU A 64 7.97 1.15 9.79
CA GLU A 64 8.68 2.42 9.77
C GLU A 64 9.22 2.65 8.35
N ASP A 65 9.07 3.88 7.84
CA ASP A 65 9.79 4.37 6.66
C ASP A 65 11.26 4.67 7.02
N ALA A 66 12.10 4.94 6.01
CA ALA A 66 13.55 5.11 6.18
C ALA A 66 13.99 6.58 6.21
#